data_AF-A0A0J0XV50-F1
#
_entry.id   AF-A0A0J0XV50-F1
#
_cell.length_a   1.000
_cell.length_b   1.000
_cell.length_c   1.000
_cell.angle_alpha   90.00
_cell.angle_beta   90.00
_cell.angle_gamma   90.00
#
_symmetry.space_group_name_H-M   'P 1'
#
loop_
_entity.id
_entity.type
_entity.pdbx_description
1 polymer ?
#
loop_
_entity_poly.entity_id
_entity_poly.type
_entity_poly.pdbx_seq_one_letter_code
_entity_poly.pdbx_strand_id
1 'polypeptide(L)'
;MSLSPERKALVEEFYASSDRADDSWLDMFTPDCVIDFSGVTARGTEQLRHMREVGAKVVQNRVHYLDDVWVCGRLPDTVLATGRIDQDRLADGAKIRGLEWVGRIEFAGEKISKYTIFVSFPPLEAKAISEIQFVPQ
;
A
#
# COMPACT_ATOMS: atom_id res chain seq x y z
N MET A 1 -24.86 1.80 -4.88
CA MET A 1 -24.81 1.05 -3.61
C MET A 1 -23.84 1.77 -2.70
N SER A 2 -24.18 1.98 -1.43
CA SER A 2 -23.26 2.56 -0.43
C SER A 2 -22.33 1.48 0.13
N LEU A 3 -21.13 1.87 0.54
CA LEU A 3 -20.20 1.01 1.28
C LEU A 3 -20.83 0.65 2.64
N SER A 4 -20.75 -0.63 3.05
CA SER A 4 -21.20 -0.99 4.40
C SER A 4 -20.26 -0.37 5.45
N PRO A 5 -20.76 -0.02 6.66
CA PRO A 5 -19.92 0.50 7.73
C PRO A 5 -18.73 -0.41 8.06
N GLU A 6 -18.95 -1.72 8.05
CA GLU A 6 -17.93 -2.74 8.35
C GLU A 6 -16.83 -2.73 7.29
N ARG A 7 -17.21 -2.64 6.00
CA ARG A 7 -16.24 -2.58 4.91
C ARG A 7 -15.44 -1.28 4.94
N LYS A 8 -16.08 -0.16 5.30
CA LYS A 8 -15.39 1.12 5.49
C LYS A 8 -14.35 1.03 6.61
N ALA A 9 -14.74 0.49 7.76
CA ALA A 9 -13.84 0.31 8.91
C ALA A 9 -12.65 -0.59 8.56
N LEU A 10 -12.87 -1.67 7.80
CA LEU A 10 -11.80 -2.54 7.34
C LEU A 10 -10.78 -1.82 6.44
N VAL A 11 -11.24 -0.94 5.55
CA VAL A 11 -10.35 -0.13 4.68
C VAL A 11 -9.58 0.90 5.51
N GLU A 12 -10.22 1.56 6.48
CA GLU A 12 -9.56 2.50 7.39
C GLU A 12 -8.49 1.79 8.24
N GLU A 13 -8.80 0.63 8.80
CA GLU A 13 -7.84 -0.21 9.55
C GLU A 13 -6.68 -0.67 8.67
N PHE A 14 -6.96 -0.99 7.40
CA PHE A 14 -5.94 -1.40 6.44
C PHE A 14 -4.87 -0.32 6.23
N TYR A 15 -5.28 0.93 6.03
CA TYR A 15 -4.33 2.04 5.87
C TYR A 15 -3.62 2.37 7.19
N ALA A 16 -4.34 2.35 8.32
CA ALA A 16 -3.75 2.61 9.63
C ALA A 16 -2.72 1.55 10.05
N SER A 17 -2.91 0.28 9.71
CA SER A 17 -1.94 -0.80 9.96
C SER A 17 -0.79 -0.78 8.96
N SER A 18 -1.00 -0.26 7.74
CA SER A 18 0.07 -0.07 6.76
C SER A 18 1.16 0.91 7.22
N ASP A 19 0.80 1.87 8.08
CA ASP A 19 1.72 2.86 8.65
C ASP A 19 2.57 2.33 9.81
N ARG A 20 2.17 1.22 10.42
CA ARG A 20 2.92 0.60 11.53
C ARG A 20 4.10 -0.19 10.98
N ALA A 21 5.14 -0.38 11.78
CA ALA A 21 6.32 -1.18 11.43
C ALA A 21 6.27 -2.60 12.04
N ASP A 22 5.10 -3.24 12.03
CA ASP A 22 4.89 -4.60 12.53
C ASP A 22 4.19 -5.50 11.48
N ASP A 23 3.94 -6.76 11.83
CA ASP A 23 3.32 -7.74 10.94
C ASP A 23 1.78 -7.76 11.02
N SER A 24 1.14 -6.96 11.87
CA SER A 24 -0.33 -7.00 12.06
C SER A 24 -1.10 -6.71 10.76
N TRP A 25 -0.49 -5.94 9.86
CA TRP A 25 -1.01 -5.69 8.53
C TRP A 25 -1.12 -6.96 7.67
N LEU A 26 -0.22 -7.94 7.86
CA LEU A 26 -0.24 -9.20 7.11
C LEU A 26 -1.48 -10.05 7.44
N ASP A 27 -2.04 -9.90 8.64
CA ASP A 27 -3.23 -10.63 9.06
C ASP A 27 -4.46 -10.22 8.25
N MET A 28 -4.44 -9.08 7.56
CA MET A 28 -5.58 -8.59 6.76
C MET A 28 -5.72 -9.29 5.42
N PHE A 29 -4.74 -10.11 5.01
CA PHE A 29 -4.67 -10.71 3.69
C PHE A 29 -5.05 -12.18 3.67
N THR A 30 -5.51 -12.66 2.50
CA THR A 30 -5.53 -14.10 2.23
C THR A 30 -4.09 -14.64 2.09
N PRO A 31 -3.85 -15.93 2.38
CA PRO A 31 -2.51 -16.52 2.24
C PRO A 31 -1.90 -16.42 0.84
N ASP A 32 -2.75 -16.32 -0.19
CA ASP A 32 -2.42 -16.23 -1.60
C ASP A 32 -2.57 -14.82 -2.17
N CYS A 33 -2.69 -13.80 -1.31
CA CYS A 33 -2.95 -12.43 -1.74
C CYS A 33 -1.91 -11.91 -2.75
N VAL A 34 -2.37 -11.13 -3.71
CA VAL A 34 -1.53 -10.45 -4.68
C VAL A 34 -1.54 -8.94 -4.45
N ILE A 35 -0.37 -8.34 -4.26
CA ILE A 35 -0.19 -6.89 -4.27
C ILE A 35 0.53 -6.50 -5.54
N ASP A 36 -0.03 -5.53 -6.27
CA ASP A 36 0.59 -4.88 -7.43
C ASP A 36 0.79 -3.40 -7.12
N PHE A 37 2.05 -3.00 -7.06
CA PHE A 37 2.46 -1.63 -6.80
C PHE A 37 3.24 -1.11 -8.00
N SER A 38 2.56 -0.32 -8.84
CA SER A 38 3.16 0.30 -10.04
C SER A 38 4.01 -0.67 -10.89
N GLY A 39 3.56 -1.92 -11.06
CA GLY A 39 4.23 -2.96 -11.84
C GLY A 39 5.15 -3.89 -11.06
N VAL A 40 5.39 -3.64 -9.76
CA VAL A 40 6.06 -4.58 -8.85
C VAL A 40 5.01 -5.44 -8.17
N THR A 41 5.10 -6.75 -8.34
CA THR A 41 4.14 -7.70 -7.77
C THR A 41 4.74 -8.47 -6.59
N ALA A 42 4.00 -8.56 -5.48
CA ALA A 42 4.26 -9.48 -4.38
C ALA A 42 3.09 -10.47 -4.24
N ARG A 43 3.38 -11.75 -4.01
CA ARG A 43 2.38 -12.82 -3.88
C ARG A 43 2.57 -13.63 -2.60
N GLY A 44 1.50 -13.72 -1.83
CA GLY A 44 1.44 -14.48 -0.58
C GLY A 44 2.24 -13.86 0.57
N THR A 45 2.00 -14.39 1.77
CA THR A 45 2.45 -13.79 3.03
C THR A 45 3.96 -13.56 3.09
N GLU A 46 4.79 -14.46 2.56
CA GLU A 46 6.26 -14.33 2.59
C GLU A 46 6.75 -13.15 1.73
N GLN A 47 6.24 -13.00 0.51
CA GLN A 47 6.65 -11.88 -0.35
C GLN A 47 6.09 -10.55 0.16
N LEU A 48 4.88 -10.55 0.74
CA LEU A 48 4.30 -9.37 1.37
C LEU A 48 5.13 -8.92 2.58
N ARG A 49 5.60 -9.86 3.41
CA ARG A 49 6.52 -9.60 4.51
C ARG A 49 7.84 -9.02 3.99
N HIS A 50 8.45 -9.65 2.99
CA HIS A 50 9.67 -9.15 2.37
C HIS A 50 9.52 -7.73 1.81
N MET A 51 8.40 -7.44 1.11
CA MET A 51 8.08 -6.11 0.61
C MET A 51 8.05 -5.07 1.73
N ARG A 52 7.47 -5.41 2.90
CA ARG A 52 7.46 -4.51 4.07
C ARG A 52 8.85 -4.31 4.65
N GLU A 53 9.63 -5.37 4.80
CA GLU A 53 11.01 -5.30 5.29
C GLU A 53 11.88 -4.40 4.40
N VAL A 54 11.74 -4.51 3.08
CA VAL A 54 12.42 -3.63 2.11
C VAL A 54 11.91 -2.19 2.24
N GLY A 55 10.60 -1.99 2.34
CA GLY A 55 10.00 -0.67 2.54
C GLY A 55 10.51 0.03 3.80
N ALA A 56 10.63 -0.69 4.93
CA ALA A 56 11.14 -0.18 6.19
C ALA A 56 12.62 0.23 6.14
N LYS A 57 13.41 -0.34 5.20
CA LYS A 57 14.81 0.05 4.98
C LYS A 57 14.97 1.34 4.19
N VAL A 58 13.93 1.78 3.47
CA VAL A 58 14.01 2.95 2.57
C VAL A 58 13.11 4.11 3.01
N VAL A 59 12.18 3.86 3.93
CA VAL A 59 11.24 4.86 4.46
C VAL A 59 11.43 5.03 5.97
N GLN A 60 11.66 6.26 6.41
CA GLN A 60 11.78 6.60 7.83
C GLN A 60 10.41 6.75 8.49
N ASN A 61 9.53 7.52 7.85
CA ASN A 61 8.17 7.79 8.30
C ASN A 61 7.22 7.65 7.12
N ARG A 62 6.03 7.10 7.37
CA ARG A 62 4.93 7.06 6.41
C ARG A 62 3.61 7.27 7.13
N VAL A 63 2.75 8.06 6.54
CA VAL A 63 1.37 8.24 6.99
C VAL A 63 0.45 8.25 5.77
N HIS A 64 -0.56 7.40 5.78
CA HIS A 64 -1.64 7.42 4.80
C HIS A 64 -2.80 8.29 5.30
N TYR A 65 -3.30 9.16 4.43
CA TYR A 65 -4.54 9.90 4.62
C TYR A 65 -5.55 9.36 3.63
N LEU A 66 -6.61 8.73 4.14
CA LEU A 66 -7.72 8.22 3.32
C LEU A 66 -8.69 9.37 3.05
N ASP A 67 -8.88 9.73 1.78
CA ASP A 67 -9.77 10.83 1.38
C ASP A 67 -11.17 10.28 1.08
N ASP A 68 -11.27 9.25 0.23
CA ASP A 68 -12.56 8.69 -0.19
C ASP A 68 -12.48 7.17 -0.43
N VAL A 69 -13.63 6.49 -0.31
CA VAL A 69 -13.79 5.06 -0.61
C VAL A 69 -15.10 4.83 -1.36
N TRP A 70 -15.04 4.14 -2.50
CA TRP A 70 -16.18 3.82 -3.35
C TRP A 70 -16.32 2.31 -3.55
N VAL A 71 -17.56 1.84 -3.60
CA VAL A 71 -17.87 0.46 -4.00
C VAL A 71 -17.95 0.37 -5.52
N CYS A 72 -17.32 -0.64 -6.11
CA CYS A 72 -17.53 -0.95 -7.51
C CYS A 72 -18.90 -1.65 -7.69
N GLY A 73 -19.92 -0.95 -8.19
CA GLY A 73 -21.26 -1.52 -8.33
C GLY A 73 -21.36 -2.79 -9.21
N ARG A 74 -20.36 -3.06 -10.06
CA ARG A 74 -20.27 -4.28 -10.88
C ARG A 74 -19.45 -5.39 -10.21
N LEU A 75 -18.65 -5.05 -9.21
CA LEU A 75 -17.75 -5.95 -8.49
C LEU A 75 -17.98 -5.72 -6.99
N PRO A 76 -18.96 -6.40 -6.39
CA PRO A 76 -19.43 -6.10 -5.03
C PRO A 76 -18.35 -6.28 -3.96
N ASP A 77 -17.37 -7.14 -4.21
CA ASP A 77 -16.21 -7.38 -3.33
C ASP A 77 -15.01 -6.50 -3.69
N THR A 78 -15.21 -5.44 -4.47
CA THR A 78 -14.16 -4.51 -4.87
C THR A 78 -14.49 -3.10 -4.44
N VAL A 79 -13.51 -2.45 -3.82
CA VAL A 79 -13.55 -1.02 -3.51
C VAL A 79 -12.41 -0.29 -4.21
N LEU A 80 -12.67 0.97 -4.51
CA LEU A 80 -11.65 1.95 -4.86
C LEU A 80 -11.46 2.86 -3.66
N ALA A 81 -10.21 3.17 -3.35
CA ALA A 81 -9.83 4.12 -2.32
C ALA A 81 -8.91 5.16 -2.94
N THR A 82 -9.04 6.41 -2.53
CA THR A 82 -8.08 7.47 -2.85
C THR A 82 -7.57 8.10 -1.58
N GLY A 83 -6.40 8.70 -1.70
CA GLY A 83 -5.85 9.42 -0.58
C GLY A 83 -4.55 10.10 -0.91
N ARG A 84 -3.88 10.50 0.16
CA ARG A 84 -2.55 11.11 0.13
C ARG A 84 -1.60 10.33 1.03
N ILE A 85 -0.30 10.38 0.72
CA ILE A 85 0.76 9.82 1.54
C ILE A 85 1.76 10.91 1.87
N ASP A 86 2.09 11.00 3.16
CA ASP A 86 3.30 11.66 3.61
C ASP A 86 4.38 10.59 3.81
N GLN A 87 5.57 10.82 3.24
CA GLN A 87 6.67 9.87 3.32
C GLN A 87 8.02 10.59 3.47
N ASP A 88 8.81 10.13 4.43
CA ASP A 88 10.21 10.54 4.60
C ASP A 88 11.12 9.44 4.07
N ARG A 89 11.90 9.74 3.02
CA ARG A 89 12.82 8.77 2.40
C ARG A 89 14.17 8.79 3.10
N LEU A 90 14.71 7.61 3.39
CA LEU A 90 16.06 7.46 3.94
C LEU A 90 17.15 7.69 2.88
N ALA A 91 16.88 7.28 1.64
CA ALA A 91 17.87 7.28 0.56
C ALA A 91 18.41 8.69 0.23
N ASP A 92 17.53 9.69 0.19
CA ASP A 92 17.88 11.08 -0.17
C ASP A 92 17.44 12.12 0.87
N GLY A 93 16.85 11.68 1.99
CA GLY A 93 16.31 12.58 3.01
C GLY A 93 15.07 13.36 2.55
N ALA A 94 14.50 13.04 1.39
CA ALA A 94 13.37 13.77 0.84
C ALA A 94 12.12 13.61 1.72
N LYS A 95 11.43 14.72 1.93
CA LYS A 95 10.15 14.80 2.64
C LYS A 95 9.03 14.98 1.63
N ILE A 96 8.44 13.88 1.22
CA ILE A 96 7.30 13.85 0.31
C ILE A 96 6.03 14.12 1.14
N ARG A 97 5.21 15.07 0.70
CA ARG A 97 3.98 15.46 1.41
C ARG A 97 2.81 15.51 0.45
N GLY A 98 1.67 15.00 0.92
CA GLY A 98 0.43 15.04 0.15
C GLY A 98 0.47 14.26 -1.16
N LEU A 99 1.30 13.22 -1.27
CA LEU A 99 1.42 12.47 -2.53
C LEU A 99 0.15 11.68 -2.79
N GLU A 100 -0.55 12.03 -3.86
CA GLU A 100 -1.82 11.39 -4.24
C GLU A 100 -1.61 9.94 -4.67
N TRP A 101 -2.57 9.09 -4.30
CA TRP A 101 -2.61 7.69 -4.70
C TRP A 101 -4.05 7.22 -4.95
N VAL A 102 -4.16 6.16 -5.75
CA VAL A 102 -5.40 5.42 -5.97
C VAL A 102 -5.15 3.95 -5.70
N GLY A 103 -5.99 3.35 -4.86
CA GLY A 103 -5.96 1.94 -4.51
C GLY A 103 -7.21 1.22 -5.00
N ARG A 104 -7.05 0.02 -5.54
CA ARG A 104 -8.13 -0.93 -5.79
C ARG A 104 -7.94 -2.13 -4.90
N ILE A 105 -8.90 -2.39 -4.03
CA ILE A 105 -8.87 -3.49 -3.06
C ILE A 105 -9.97 -4.47 -3.43
N GLU A 106 -9.60 -5.74 -3.62
CA GLU A 106 -10.51 -6.85 -3.82
C GLU A 106 -10.49 -7.73 -2.57
N PHE A 107 -11.68 -8.12 -2.11
CA PHE A 107 -11.86 -8.90 -0.90
C PHE A 107 -12.28 -10.34 -1.22
N ALA A 108 -11.89 -11.25 -0.35
CA ALA A 108 -12.44 -12.60 -0.23
C ALA A 108 -12.99 -12.74 1.19
N GLY A 109 -14.30 -12.49 1.34
CA GLY A 109 -14.92 -12.38 2.67
C GLY A 109 -14.41 -11.16 3.44
N GLU A 110 -13.78 -11.41 4.58
CA GLU A 110 -13.22 -10.40 5.49
C GLU A 110 -11.74 -10.09 5.22
N LYS A 111 -11.10 -10.80 4.28
CA LYS A 111 -9.68 -10.63 3.95
C LYS A 111 -9.49 -9.98 2.58
N ILE A 112 -8.36 -9.31 2.41
CA ILE A 112 -7.93 -8.75 1.14
C ILE A 112 -7.28 -9.87 0.31
N SER A 113 -7.82 -10.14 -0.87
CA SER A 113 -7.27 -11.12 -1.82
C SER A 113 -6.40 -10.47 -2.88
N LYS A 114 -6.67 -9.20 -3.23
CA LYS A 114 -5.84 -8.44 -4.15
C LYS A 114 -5.82 -6.97 -3.80
N TYR A 115 -4.65 -6.35 -3.91
CA TYR A 115 -4.50 -4.91 -3.79
C TYR A 115 -3.67 -4.37 -4.95
N THR A 116 -4.20 -3.40 -5.68
CA THR A 116 -3.47 -2.70 -6.75
C THR A 116 -3.37 -1.23 -6.40
N ILE A 117 -2.16 -0.68 -6.45
CA ILE A 117 -1.85 0.69 -6.06
C ILE A 117 -1.28 1.43 -7.26
N PHE A 118 -1.83 2.61 -7.52
CA PHE A 118 -1.35 3.57 -8.50
C PHE A 118 -0.88 4.82 -7.76
N VAL A 119 0.42 5.07 -7.83
CA VAL A 119 1.07 6.21 -7.20
C VAL A 119 2.31 6.58 -8.01
N SER A 120 2.49 7.87 -8.26
CA SER A 120 3.62 8.38 -9.03
C SER A 120 4.63 9.02 -8.08
N PHE A 121 5.58 8.22 -7.61
CA PHE A 121 6.62 8.74 -6.73
C PHE A 121 7.52 9.72 -7.49
N PRO A 122 7.90 10.86 -6.87
CA PRO A 122 8.93 11.71 -7.42
C PRO A 122 10.25 10.93 -7.54
N PRO A 123 11.06 11.20 -8.57
CA PRO A 123 12.32 10.49 -8.77
C PRO A 123 13.23 10.61 -7.54
N LEU A 124 14.16 9.66 -7.39
CA LEU A 124 15.25 9.80 -6.44
C LEU A 124 16.14 10.96 -6.88
N GLU A 125 16.51 11.83 -5.95
CA GLU A 125 17.51 12.84 -6.27
C GLU A 125 18.86 12.17 -6.54
N ALA A 126 19.58 12.64 -7.57
CA ALA A 126 20.76 11.97 -8.13
C ALA A 126 21.89 11.68 -7.10
N LYS A 127 21.89 12.34 -5.95
CA LYS A 127 22.85 12.08 -4.86
C LYS A 127 22.64 10.73 -4.14
N ALA A 128 21.48 10.08 -4.30
CA ALA A 128 21.11 8.83 -3.61
C ALA A 128 21.25 7.56 -4.46
N ILE A 129 21.58 7.69 -5.75
CA ILE A 129 21.57 6.57 -6.70
C ILE A 129 22.76 5.61 -6.51
N SER A 130 23.77 5.97 -5.70
CA SER A 130 24.97 5.13 -5.49
C SER A 130 24.77 3.93 -4.57
N GLU A 131 23.65 3.79 -3.85
CA GLU A 131 23.52 2.81 -2.74
C GLU A 131 22.36 1.81 -2.85
N ILE A 132 21.45 1.94 -3.83
CA ILE A 132 20.30 1.04 -3.97
C ILE A 132 20.39 0.31 -5.31
N GLN A 133 21.13 -0.79 -5.33
CA GLN A 133 21.00 -1.78 -6.40
C GLN A 133 19.75 -2.62 -6.15
N PHE A 134 18.66 -2.33 -6.88
CA PHE A 134 17.63 -3.33 -7.10
C PHE A 134 18.24 -4.43 -7.97
N VAL A 135 18.35 -5.64 -7.44
CA VAL A 135 18.68 -6.82 -8.23
C VAL A 135 17.45 -7.18 -9.06
N PRO A 136 17.47 -7.06 -10.40
CA PRO A 136 16.43 -7.65 -11.22
C PRO A 136 16.58 -9.17 -11.15
N GLN A 137 15.46 -9.88 -11.01
CA GLN A 137 15.42 -11.33 -11.25
C GLN A 137 15.61 -11.64 -12.74
#